data_AF-A0A081C9B1-F1
#
_entry.id   AF-A0A081C9B1-F1
#
_cell.length_a   1.000
_cell.length_b   1.000
_cell.length_c   1.000
_cell.angle_alpha   90.00
_cell.angle_beta   90.00
_cell.angle_gamma   90.00
#
_symmetry.space_group_name_H-M   'P 1'
#
loop_
_entity.id
_entity.type
_entity.pdbx_description
1 polymer ?
#
loop_
_entity_poly.entity_id
_entity_poly.type
_entity_poly.pdbx_seq_one_letter_code
_entity_poly.pdbx_strand_id
1 'polypeptide(L)'
;METMISKQPRSKTKTKRKTIPRELIYEMRHGTPIYYRDYQKVVANEKSLEEVMGSSALQGQLIAWIVWFLLSNSLYAVDKKVL
;
A
#
# COMPACT_ATOMS: atom_id res chain seq x y z
N MET A 1 -36.22 23.86 -6.41
CA MET A 1 -35.38 22.80 -5.83
C MET A 1 -34.03 22.87 -6.52
N GLU A 2 -33.07 23.59 -5.92
CA GLU A 2 -31.75 23.79 -6.52
C GLU A 2 -30.80 22.68 -6.10
N THR A 3 -30.27 21.95 -7.07
CA THR A 3 -29.21 20.96 -6.89
C THR A 3 -27.86 21.68 -6.81
N MET A 4 -27.31 21.81 -5.60
CA MET A 4 -25.98 22.36 -5.39
C MET A 4 -24.90 21.32 -5.76
N ILE A 5 -24.34 21.47 -6.95
CA ILE A 5 -23.10 20.83 -7.38
C ILE A 5 -21.97 21.32 -6.46
N SER A 6 -21.42 20.41 -5.63
CA SER A 6 -20.29 20.72 -4.76
C SER A 6 -19.01 20.93 -5.58
N LYS A 7 -18.68 22.19 -5.82
CA LYS A 7 -17.41 22.60 -6.43
C LYS A 7 -16.27 22.32 -5.45
N GLN A 8 -15.48 21.29 -5.70
CA GLN A 8 -14.20 21.10 -5.01
C GLN A 8 -13.23 22.25 -5.38
N PRO A 9 -12.68 23.01 -4.43
CA PRO A 9 -11.70 24.04 -4.76
C PRO A 9 -10.34 23.39 -5.06
N ARG A 10 -9.95 23.41 -6.34
CA ARG A 10 -8.57 23.16 -6.79
C ARG A 10 -7.67 24.30 -6.33
N SER A 11 -7.13 24.19 -5.13
CA SER A 11 -6.06 25.05 -4.65
C SER A 11 -4.73 24.61 -5.29
N LYS A 12 -4.27 25.36 -6.31
CA LYS A 12 -2.91 25.25 -6.86
C LYS A 12 -1.98 26.19 -6.09
N THR A 13 -1.40 25.74 -4.99
CA THR A 13 -0.30 26.44 -4.33
C THR A 13 1.04 25.88 -4.82
N LYS A 14 1.83 26.73 -5.48
CA LYS A 14 3.21 26.45 -5.89
C LYS A 14 4.13 26.50 -4.66
N THR A 15 4.25 25.40 -3.93
CA THR A 15 5.27 25.24 -2.88
C THR A 15 6.56 24.71 -3.51
N LYS A 16 7.72 25.19 -3.03
CA LYS A 16 9.07 24.72 -3.40
C LYS A 16 9.02 23.19 -3.53
N ARG A 17 9.38 22.65 -4.71
CA ARG A 17 9.31 21.22 -5.01
C ARG A 17 10.22 20.45 -4.05
N LYS A 18 9.73 20.11 -2.85
CA LYS A 18 10.24 18.97 -2.11
C LYS A 18 10.00 17.79 -3.04
N THR A 19 11.07 17.27 -3.62
CA THR A 19 11.00 16.09 -4.49
C THR A 19 10.41 14.98 -3.64
N ILE A 20 9.15 14.62 -3.93
CA ILE A 20 8.49 13.51 -3.24
C ILE A 20 9.30 12.25 -3.58
N PRO A 21 9.74 11.47 -2.57
CA PRO A 21 10.43 10.21 -2.81
C PRO A 21 9.64 9.32 -3.77
N ARG A 22 10.34 8.68 -4.72
CA ARG A 22 9.69 7.83 -5.74
C ARG A 22 9.05 6.59 -5.11
N GLU A 23 9.58 6.17 -3.97
CA GLU A 23 9.10 5.07 -3.14
C GLU A 23 7.65 5.29 -2.66
N LEU A 24 7.19 6.54 -2.56
CA LEU A 24 5.82 6.87 -2.17
C LEU A 24 4.80 6.73 -3.31
N ILE A 25 5.24 6.41 -4.53
CA ILE A 25 4.36 6.13 -5.66
C ILE A 25 3.84 4.69 -5.50
N TYR A 26 2.53 4.56 -5.32
CA TYR A 26 1.84 3.27 -5.26
C TYR A 26 1.69 2.67 -6.67
N GLU A 27 1.20 3.47 -7.62
CA GLU A 27 1.03 3.05 -9.01
C GLU A 27 1.25 4.21 -10.00
N MET A 28 1.53 3.86 -11.26
CA MET A 28 1.57 4.82 -12.37
C MET A 28 0.34 4.59 -13.25
N ARG A 29 -0.52 5.61 -13.38
CA ARG A 29 -1.72 5.54 -14.23
C ARG A 29 -1.63 6.56 -15.36
N HIS A 30 -1.50 6.07 -16.59
CA HIS A 30 -1.36 6.91 -17.79
C HIS A 30 -0.24 7.97 -17.64
N GLY A 31 0.90 7.59 -17.08
CA GLY A 31 2.03 8.50 -16.82
C GLY A 31 1.85 9.45 -15.62
N THR A 32 0.74 9.36 -14.90
CA THR A 32 0.50 10.12 -13.67
C THR A 32 0.75 9.24 -12.43
N PRO A 33 1.61 9.65 -11.49
CA PRO A 33 1.82 8.91 -10.25
C PRO A 33 0.59 9.01 -9.34
N ILE A 34 0.19 7.87 -8.79
CA ILE A 34 -0.78 7.73 -7.71
C ILE A 34 0.01 7.30 -6.48
N TYR A 35 -0.10 8.07 -5.40
CA TYR A 35 0.72 7.90 -4.20
C TYR A 35 0.03 7.04 -3.15
N TYR A 36 0.82 6.45 -2.24
CA TYR A 36 0.29 5.81 -1.04
C TYR A 36 -0.60 6.77 -0.23
N ARG A 37 -1.61 6.19 0.43
CA ARG A 37 -2.47 6.93 1.37
C ARG A 37 -1.59 7.55 2.45
N ASP A 38 -1.79 8.83 2.75
CA ASP A 38 -1.00 9.61 3.72
C ASP A 38 0.46 9.92 3.34
N TYR A 39 0.87 9.82 2.07
CA TYR A 39 2.23 10.20 1.63
C TYR A 39 2.65 11.62 2.07
N GLN A 40 1.69 12.53 2.22
CA GLN A 40 1.91 13.89 2.68
C GLN A 40 2.49 13.94 4.10
N LYS A 41 2.13 13.00 4.97
CA LYS A 41 2.66 12.88 6.33
C LYS A 41 4.14 12.48 6.33
N VAL A 42 4.58 11.69 5.35
CA VAL A 42 6.01 11.38 5.15
C VAL A 42 6.79 12.61 4.70
N VAL A 43 6.23 13.40 3.79
CA VAL A 43 6.84 14.67 3.32
C VAL A 43 6.92 15.74 4.44
N ALA A 44 5.99 15.65 5.40
CA ALA A 44 5.95 16.45 6.62
C ALA A 44 6.82 15.90 7.77
N ASN A 45 7.49 14.74 7.60
CA ASN A 45 8.20 14.00 8.65
C ASN A 45 7.34 13.63 9.87
N GLU A 46 6.03 13.51 9.69
CA GLU A 46 5.09 13.05 10.72
C GLU A 46 5.02 11.52 10.79
N LYS A 47 5.30 10.84 9.66
CA LYS A 47 5.31 9.37 9.54
C LYS A 47 6.55 8.91 8.80
N SER A 48 6.99 7.68 9.10
CA SER A 48 8.06 7.04 8.34
C SER A 48 7.55 6.52 6.99
N LEU A 49 8.49 6.32 6.05
CA LEU A 49 8.21 5.72 4.76
C LEU A 49 7.58 4.32 4.92
N GLU A 50 8.15 3.51 5.82
CA GLU A 50 7.72 2.14 6.11
C GLU A 50 6.30 2.08 6.70
N GLU A 51 5.93 3.04 7.55
CA GLU A 51 4.59 3.09 8.14
C GLU A 51 3.50 3.33 7.07
N VAL A 52 3.82 4.14 6.06
CA VAL A 52 2.90 4.49 4.97
C VAL A 52 2.87 3.41 3.88
N MET A 53 4.00 2.80 3.56
CA MET A 53 4.09 1.74 2.55
C MET A 53 3.65 0.36 3.08
N GLY A 54 3.76 0.14 4.39
CA GLY A 54 3.50 -1.12 5.07
C GLY A 54 4.79 -1.88 5.43
N SER A 55 4.73 -2.70 6.49
CA SER A 55 5.87 -3.48 6.98
C SER A 55 6.17 -4.69 6.09
N SER A 56 7.35 -4.73 5.48
CA SER A 56 7.84 -5.86 4.67
C SER A 56 8.16 -7.11 5.50
N ALA A 57 8.66 -6.95 6.73
CA ALA A 57 9.01 -8.07 7.59
C ALA A 57 7.78 -8.84 8.09
N LEU A 58 6.76 -8.14 8.58
CA LEU A 58 5.51 -8.78 9.03
C LEU A 58 4.78 -9.45 7.86
N GLN A 59 4.75 -8.80 6.69
CA GLN A 59 4.19 -9.39 5.47
C GLN A 59 4.93 -10.69 5.09
N GLY A 60 6.26 -10.70 5.14
CA GLY A 60 7.06 -11.89 4.88
C GLY A 60 6.74 -13.04 5.84
N GLN A 61 6.58 -12.73 7.14
CA GLN A 61 6.23 -13.73 8.15
C GLN A 61 4.82 -14.32 7.93
N LEU A 62 3.85 -13.48 7.56
CA LEU A 62 2.50 -13.94 7.21
C LEU A 62 2.52 -14.86 5.99
N ILE A 63 3.27 -14.51 4.94
CA ILE A 63 3.43 -15.35 3.75
C ILE A 63 4.05 -16.70 4.13
N ALA A 64 5.11 -16.69 4.95
CA ALA A 64 5.77 -17.91 5.40
C ALA A 64 4.80 -18.85 6.15
N TRP A 65 3.97 -18.30 7.06
CA TRP A 65 2.96 -19.08 7.76
C TRP A 65 1.89 -19.66 6.84
N ILE A 66 1.40 -18.87 5.87
CA ILE A 66 0.41 -19.34 4.89
C ILE A 66 1.00 -20.48 4.05
N VAL A 67 2.21 -20.31 3.53
CA VAL A 67 2.90 -21.35 2.75
C VAL A 67 3.10 -22.61 3.58
N TRP A 68 3.59 -22.47 4.81
CA TRP A 68 3.79 -23.59 5.72
C TRP A 68 2.47 -24.32 6.02
N PHE A 69 1.39 -23.59 6.29
CA PHE A 69 0.06 -24.16 6.53
C PHE A 69 -0.47 -24.93 5.32
N LEU A 70 -0.37 -24.35 4.12
CA LEU A 70 -0.84 -24.98 2.88
C LEU A 70 -0.05 -26.24 2.54
N LEU A 71 1.28 -26.21 2.68
CA LEU A 71 2.14 -27.37 2.45
C LEU A 71 1.89 -28.46 3.49
N SER A 72 1.77 -28.10 4.77
CA SER A 72 1.46 -29.06 5.83
C SER A 72 0.11 -29.74 5.55
N ASN A 73 -0.93 -28.98 5.21
CA ASN A 73 -2.24 -29.55 4.91
C ASN A 73 -2.24 -30.42 3.63
N SER A 74 -1.50 -30.01 2.59
CA SER A 74 -1.35 -30.81 1.37
C SER A 74 -0.59 -32.13 1.63
N LEU A 75 0.46 -32.10 2.45
CA LEU A 75 1.24 -33.29 2.81
C LEU A 75 0.44 -34.23 3.72
N TYR A 76 -0.30 -33.70 4.69
CA TYR A 76 -1.23 -34.48 5.53
C TYR A 76 -2.37 -35.14 4.73
N ALA A 77 -2.82 -34.52 3.63
CA ALA A 77 -3.87 -35.08 2.77
C ALA A 77 -3.38 -36.23 1.88
N VAL A 78 -2.09 -36.24 1.50
CA VAL A 78 -1.48 -37.34 0.73
C VAL A 78 -1.31 -38.58 1.61
N ASP A 79 -0.86 -38.41 2.85
CA ASP A 79 -0.63 -39.50 3.80
C ASP A 79 -1.92 -40.29 4.11
N LYS A 80 -3.05 -39.59 4.27
CA LYS A 80 -4.37 -40.22 4.51
C LYS A 80 -4.98 -40.96 3.32
N LYS A 81 -4.46 -40.79 2.09
CA LYS A 81 -4.95 -41.52 0.91
C LYS A 81 -4.21 -42.83 0.63
N VAL A 82 -3.17 -43.14 1.42
CA VAL A 82 -2.32 -44.33 1.25
C VAL A 82 -2.57 -45.37 2.36
N LEU A 83 -3.49 -45.11 3.28
CA LEU A 83 -3.98 -46.04 4.31
C LEU A 83 -5.41 -46.51 4.02
#